data_AF-A0A958C086-F1
#
_entry.id   AF-A0A958C086-F1
#
_cell.length_a   1.000
_cell.length_b   1.000
_cell.length_c   1.000
_cell.angle_alpha   90.00
_cell.angle_beta   90.00
_cell.angle_gamma   90.00
#
_symmetry.space_group_name_H-M   'P 1'
#
loop_
_entity.id
_entity.type
_entity.pdbx_description
1 polymer ?
#
loop_
_entity_poly.entity_id
_entity_poly.type
_entity_poly.pdbx_seq_one_letter_code
_entity_poly.pdbx_strand_id
1 'polypeptide(L)' 'SNYPECEWSSWKRPLPNPCPNCQGLLVQKNRQWAQCTECEEQFLLNELPAVDSEPETQKPELMTA' A
#
# COMPACT_ATOMS: atom_id res chain seq x y z
N SER A 1 -34.09 5.74 -2.03
CA SER A 1 -32.98 4.81 -1.77
C SER A 1 -31.70 5.48 -2.21
N ASN A 2 -30.83 5.84 -1.27
CA ASN A 2 -29.64 6.63 -1.53
C ASN A 2 -28.43 5.87 -0.96
N TYR A 3 -27.84 5.04 -1.80
CA TYR A 3 -26.57 4.40 -1.52
C TYR A 3 -25.86 4.37 -2.88
N PRO A 4 -24.81 5.16 -3.11
CA PRO A 4 -23.87 4.78 -4.15
C PRO A 4 -23.11 3.59 -3.55
N GLU A 5 -23.42 2.38 -4.04
CA GLU A 5 -22.77 1.16 -3.54
C GLU A 5 -21.31 1.19 -3.95
N CYS A 6 -20.49 1.78 -3.07
CA CYS A 6 -19.05 1.91 -3.11
C CYS A 6 -18.40 1.04 -4.20
N GLU A 7 -18.29 1.58 -5.41
CA GLU A 7 -17.67 0.93 -6.57
C GLU A 7 -16.13 0.95 -6.47
N TRP A 8 -15.56 1.35 -5.32
CA TRP A 8 -14.12 1.33 -5.13
C TRP A 8 -13.67 0.01 -4.54
N SER A 9 -13.76 -1.01 -5.36
CA SER A 9 -12.92 -2.18 -5.16
C SER A 9 -11.46 -1.72 -5.30
N SER A 10 -10.74 -1.64 -4.18
CA SER A 10 -9.29 -1.42 -4.16
C SER A 10 -8.60 -2.68 -4.69
N TRP A 11 -8.74 -2.94 -6.00
CA TRP A 11 -8.22 -4.13 -6.66
C TRP A 11 -6.69 -4.19 -6.68
N LYS A 12 -6.03 -3.05 -6.41
CA LYS A 12 -4.58 -2.95 -6.36
C LYS A 12 -4.15 -2.93 -4.90
N ARG A 13 -3.52 -4.00 -4.46
CA ARG A 13 -2.90 -4.06 -3.14
C ARG A 13 -1.75 -3.05 -3.10
N PRO A 14 -1.82 -2.01 -2.24
CA PRO A 14 -0.67 -1.16 -1.99
C PRO A 14 0.42 -2.01 -1.33
N LEU A 15 1.67 -1.73 -1.70
CA LEU A 15 2.83 -2.35 -1.10
C LEU A 15 3.31 -1.44 0.04
N PRO A 16 3.70 -2.02 1.20
CA PRO A 16 4.24 -1.27 2.32
C PRO A 16 5.61 -0.63 2.02
N ASN A 17 6.26 -1.05 0.93
CA ASN A 17 7.54 -0.52 0.50
C ASN A 17 7.43 0.88 -0.13
N PRO A 18 8.22 1.87 0.33
CA PRO A 18 8.33 3.15 -0.35
C PRO A 18 9.14 3.04 -1.65
N CYS A 19 8.81 3.87 -2.64
CA CYS A 19 9.59 3.97 -3.88
C CYS A 19 11.02 4.51 -3.62
N PRO A 20 12.09 3.88 -4.14
CA PRO A 20 13.46 4.36 -3.94
C PRO A 20 13.80 5.65 -4.70
N ASN A 21 13.01 6.03 -5.71
CA ASN A 21 13.23 7.25 -6.50
C ASN A 21 12.53 8.49 -5.88
N CYS A 22 11.31 8.29 -5.34
CA CYS A 22 10.47 9.41 -4.89
C CYS A 22 9.82 9.22 -3.52
N GLN A 23 10.09 8.12 -2.81
CA GLN A 23 9.41 7.71 -1.57
C GLN A 23 7.88 7.59 -1.68
N GLY A 24 7.33 7.57 -2.90
CA GLY A 24 5.90 7.43 -3.17
C GLY A 24 5.33 6.04 -2.91
N LEU A 25 4.01 5.93 -2.98
CA LEU A 25 3.29 4.67 -2.81
C LEU A 25 3.60 3.71 -3.96
N LEU A 26 3.99 2.48 -3.62
CA LEU A 26 4.21 1.42 -4.57
C LEU A 26 2.99 0.50 -4.59
N VAL A 27 2.56 0.06 -5.77
CA VAL A 27 1.44 -0.87 -5.95
C VAL A 27 1.90 -2.09 -6.74
N GLN A 28 1.30 -3.25 -6.46
CA GLN A 28 1.59 -4.45 -7.26
C GLN A 28 1.00 -4.28 -8.67
N LYS A 29 1.86 -4.26 -9.69
CA LYS A 29 1.45 -4.19 -11.11
C LYS A 29 1.17 -5.59 -11.65
N ASN A 30 2.12 -6.50 -11.47
CA ASN A 30 2.07 -7.90 -11.91
C ASN A 30 2.55 -8.82 -10.76
N ARG A 31 2.59 -10.13 -11.02
CA ARG A 31 3.09 -11.14 -10.05
C ARG A 31 4.53 -10.89 -9.58
N GLN A 32 5.37 -10.28 -10.42
CA GLN A 32 6.80 -10.07 -10.15
C GLN A 32 7.20 -8.59 -10.12
N TRP A 33 6.30 -7.69 -10.52
CA TRP A 33 6.62 -6.27 -10.71
C TRP A 33 5.69 -5.40 -9.88
N ALA A 34 6.30 -4.43 -9.22
CA ALA A 34 5.64 -3.32 -8.56
C ALA A 34 5.78 -2.05 -9.41
N GLN A 35 4.81 -1.15 -9.31
CA GLN A 35 4.84 0.14 -9.97
C GLN A 35 4.54 1.25 -8.97
N CYS A 36 5.29 2.34 -9.00
CA CYS A 36 4.98 3.52 -8.20
C CYS A 36 3.79 4.28 -8.80
N THR A 37 2.89 4.80 -7.98
CA THR A 37 1.78 5.65 -8.46
C THR A 37 2.18 7.10 -8.72
N GLU A 38 3.30 7.55 -8.14
CA GLU A 38 3.78 8.94 -8.26
C GLU A 38 4.67 9.13 -9.49
N CYS A 39 5.67 8.26 -9.68
CA CYS A 39 6.64 8.37 -10.77
C CYS A 39 6.47 7.29 -11.86
N GLU A 40 5.50 6.39 -11.72
CA GLU A 40 5.21 5.29 -12.66
C GLU A 40 6.36 4.28 -12.88
N GLU A 41 7.42 4.35 -12.09
CA GLU A 41 8.60 3.52 -12.21
C GLU A 41 8.35 2.08 -11.73
N GLN A 42 9.04 1.12 -12.33
CA GLN A 42 8.82 -0.31 -12.13
C GLN A 42 9.95 -0.96 -11.36
N PHE A 43 9.60 -1.72 -10.33
CA PHE A 43 10.54 -2.41 -9.45
C PHE A 43 10.21 -3.89 -9.37
N LEU A 44 11.23 -4.73 -9.14
CA LEU A 44 11.04 -6.17 -8.95
C LEU A 44 10.54 -6.44 -7.54
N LEU A 45 9.33 -7.01 -7.44
CA LEU A 45 8.67 -7.30 -6.17
C LEU A 45 9.45 -8.31 -5.32
N ASN A 46 10.20 -9.21 -5.95
CA ASN A 46 11.04 -10.21 -5.27
C ASN A 46 12.27 -9.61 -4.57
N GLU A 47 12.70 -8.43 -5.00
CA GLU A 47 13.89 -7.75 -4.44
C GLU A 47 13.52 -6.70 -3.40
N LEU A 48 12.24 -6.35 -3.29
CA LEU A 48 11.77 -5.43 -2.26
C LEU A 48 11.73 -6.16 -0.91
N PRO A 49 12.33 -5.59 0.15
CA PRO A 49 12.24 -6.20 1.47
C PRO A 49 10.76 -6.23 1.86
N ALA A 50 10.18 -7.41 2.08
CA ALA A 50 8.83 -7.50 2.61
C ALA A 50 8.84 -6.80 3.99
N VAL A 51 8.44 -5.53 4.01
CA VAL A 51 8.11 -4.83 5.25
C VAL A 51 6.80 -5.44 5.68
N ASP A 52 6.93 -6.62 6.28
CA ASP A 52 5.95 -7.21 7.18
C ASP A 52 5.91 -6.29 8.40
N SER A 53 5.29 -5.15 8.18
CA SER A 53 4.74 -4.35 9.24
C SER A 53 3.27 -4.66 9.14
N GLU A 54 2.83 -5.59 9.99
CA GLU A 54 1.67 -5.30 10.82
C GLU A 54 1.62 -3.77 10.99
N PRO A 55 0.52 -3.08 10.67
CA PRO A 55 0.30 -1.85 11.40
C PRO A 55 0.30 -2.33 12.86
N GLU A 56 1.43 -2.22 13.55
CA GLU A 56 1.44 -2.06 14.99
C GLU A 56 0.53 -0.87 15.21
N THR A 57 -0.76 -1.17 15.36
CA THR A 57 -1.56 -0.74 16.46
C THR A 57 -1.02 0.54 17.10
N GLN A 58 -1.07 1.65 16.38
CA GLN A 58 -1.37 2.92 17.03
C GLN A 58 -2.89 3.04 17.10
N LYS A 59 -3.51 2.05 17.75
CA LYS A 59 -4.60 2.33 18.65
C LYS A 59 -3.90 2.87 19.90
N PRO A 60 -3.79 4.19 20.14
CA PRO A 60 -3.67 4.59 21.52
C PRO A 60 -5.04 4.27 22.13
N GLU A 61 -5.23 3.04 22.62
CA GLU A 61 -6.00 2.90 23.84
C GLU A 61 -5.17 3.54 24.96
N LEU A 62 -5.36 4.83 25.12
CA LEU A 62 -5.31 5.47 26.43
C LEU A 62 -6.78 5.75 26.75
N MET A 63 -7.56 4.75 27.18
CA MET A 63 -7.71 4.31 28.57
C MET A 63 -7.71 5.47 29.58
N THR A 64 -8.85 5.59 30.29
CA THR A 64 -9.09 6.40 31.51
C THR A 64 -9.36 7.89 31.25
N ALA A 65 -10.45 8.53 31.71
CA ALA A 65 -11.52 8.21 32.66
C ALA A 65 -12.77 9.06 32.35
#